data_AF-A0A521YLH0-F1
#
_entry.id   AF-A0A521YLH0-F1
#
_cell.length_a   1.000
_cell.length_b   1.000
_cell.length_c   1.000
_cell.angle_alpha   90.00
_cell.angle_beta   90.00
_cell.angle_gamma   90.00
#
_symmetry.space_group_name_H-M   'P 1'
#
loop_
_entity.id
_entity.type
_entity.pdbx_description
1 polymer ?
#
loop_
_entity_poly.entity_id
_entity_poly.type
_entity_poly.pdbx_seq_one_letter_code
_entity_poly.pdbx_strand_id
1 'polypeptide(L)'
;MDDLPQWLPVAIVVVAIAVLVAVWFASRKRAAQAPTKPGNNRPRGLDALDTLQSWAPERSRILTGSERQAFAVLRKALPEHMILAQVPLARFLRVPTRNSYNEWMRRVGQLCADILVCNSSSEVVAVIEIRQPPAQESERGVKRHARMDRVLTAAGIALHVWREDVLPTPAAAREAILGAAAGLSPHEISGGGQARPFGMAGAPLAASALPLLEDDLPEATELHGHREPPPSTWFDDLDGAETDRAPLEEDAKSV
;
A
#
# COMPACT_ATOMS: atom_id res chain seq x y z
N MET A 1 -10.09 -80.28 58.92
CA MET A 1 -11.02 -79.57 58.03
C MET A 1 -10.97 -78.15 58.56
N ASP A 2 -10.01 -77.37 58.06
CA ASP A 2 -9.62 -76.11 58.68
C ASP A 2 -10.65 -75.05 58.30
N ASP A 3 -11.47 -74.65 59.27
CA ASP A 3 -12.44 -73.58 59.12
C ASP A 3 -11.69 -72.27 58.81
N LEU A 4 -11.73 -71.86 57.54
CA LEU A 4 -11.20 -70.57 57.14
C LEU A 4 -11.90 -69.48 57.97
N PRO A 5 -11.13 -68.57 58.60
CA PRO A 5 -11.72 -67.54 59.44
C PRO A 5 -12.73 -66.71 58.64
N GLN A 6 -13.91 -66.52 59.22
CA GLN A 6 -15.06 -65.83 58.59
C GLN A 6 -14.76 -64.37 58.18
N TRP A 7 -13.67 -63.79 58.69
CA TRP A 7 -13.20 -62.45 58.35
C TRP A 7 -12.34 -62.40 57.07
N LEU A 8 -11.86 -63.54 56.57
CA LEU A 8 -11.02 -63.61 55.37
C LEU A 8 -11.70 -63.06 54.09
N PRO A 9 -12.96 -63.41 53.75
CA PRO A 9 -13.62 -62.84 52.57
C PRO A 9 -13.88 -61.34 52.73
N VAL A 10 -14.16 -60.87 53.95
CA VAL A 10 -14.38 -59.44 54.24
C VAL A 10 -13.09 -58.65 54.04
N ALA A 11 -11.95 -59.17 54.50
CA ALA A 11 -10.65 -58.55 54.31
C ALA A 11 -10.29 -58.42 52.82
N ILE A 12 -10.59 -59.43 52.00
CA ILE A 12 -10.34 -59.41 50.55
C ILE A 12 -11.17 -58.32 49.87
N VAL A 13 -12.44 -58.18 50.23
CA VAL A 13 -13.33 -57.15 49.66
C VAL A 13 -12.85 -55.74 50.03
N VAL A 14 -12.45 -55.52 51.29
CA VAL A 14 -11.93 -54.22 51.74
C VAL A 14 -10.65 -53.84 51.00
N VAL A 15 -9.74 -54.80 50.80
CA VAL A 15 -8.50 -54.58 50.03
C VAL A 15 -8.82 -54.29 48.56
N ALA A 16 -9.75 -55.01 47.95
CA ALA A 16 -10.14 -54.78 46.56
C ALA A 16 -10.74 -53.37 46.35
N ILE A 17 -11.58 -52.90 47.28
CA ILE A 17 -12.15 -51.55 47.25
C ILE A 17 -11.04 -50.50 47.43
N ALA A 18 -10.11 -50.70 48.37
CA ALA A 18 -9.00 -49.79 48.59
C ALA A 18 -8.11 -49.66 47.33
N VAL A 19 -7.84 -50.77 46.63
CA VAL A 19 -7.10 -50.78 45.36
C VAL A 19 -7.85 -50.02 44.27
N LEU A 20 -9.16 -50.23 44.12
CA LEU A 20 -9.97 -49.51 43.12
C LEU A 20 -9.99 -48.00 43.37
N VAL A 21 -10.11 -47.57 44.64
CA VAL A 21 -10.07 -46.16 45.01
C VAL A 21 -8.68 -45.56 44.73
N ALA A 22 -7.60 -46.28 45.03
CA ALA A 22 -6.24 -45.82 44.74
C ALA A 22 -5.99 -45.67 43.23
N VAL A 23 -6.47 -46.63 42.42
CA VAL A 23 -6.38 -46.57 40.94
C VAL A 23 -7.17 -45.39 40.40
N TRP A 24 -8.37 -45.12 40.93
CA TRP A 24 -9.19 -43.99 40.52
C TRP A 24 -8.57 -42.63 40.89
N PHE A 25 -7.93 -42.51 42.05
CA PHE A 25 -7.18 -41.30 42.41
C PHE A 25 -5.94 -41.12 41.54
N ALA A 26 -5.24 -42.20 41.20
CA ALA A 26 -4.08 -42.15 40.29
C ALA A 26 -4.48 -41.75 38.87
N SER A 27 -5.63 -42.23 38.36
CA SER A 27 -6.14 -41.84 37.05
C SER A 27 -6.59 -40.38 37.00
N ARG A 28 -7.19 -39.86 38.08
CA ARG A 28 -7.50 -38.42 38.22
C ARG A 28 -6.26 -37.54 38.26
N LYS A 29 -5.19 -37.95 38.96
CA LYS A 29 -3.92 -37.20 38.97
C LYS A 29 -3.23 -37.19 37.61
N ARG A 30 -3.37 -38.26 36.81
CA ARG A 30 -2.86 -38.29 35.42
C ARG A 30 -3.67 -37.40 34.46
N ALA A 31 -4.98 -37.28 34.65
CA ALA A 31 -5.81 -36.37 33.87
C ALA A 31 -5.53 -34.89 34.18
N ALA A 32 -5.12 -34.55 35.41
CA ALA A 32 -4.71 -33.20 35.81
C ALA A 32 -3.24 -32.86 35.42
N GLN A 33 -2.48 -33.84 34.93
CA GLN A 33 -1.11 -33.69 34.44
C GLN A 33 -0.99 -33.99 32.94
N ALA A 34 -2.09 -33.81 32.19
CA ALA A 34 -1.98 -33.74 30.74
C ALA A 34 -1.10 -32.52 30.40
N PRO A 35 0.04 -32.70 29.71
CA PRO A 35 0.88 -31.59 29.32
C PRO A 35 0.05 -30.69 28.39
N THR A 36 -0.23 -29.48 28.85
CA THR A 36 -0.71 -28.41 27.98
C THR A 36 0.32 -28.26 26.87
N LYS A 37 -0.04 -28.66 25.64
CA LYS A 37 0.75 -28.40 24.44
C LYS A 37 1.26 -26.95 24.52
N PRO A 38 2.58 -26.68 24.48
CA PRO A 38 3.06 -25.31 24.40
C PRO A 38 2.44 -24.70 23.15
N GLY A 39 1.61 -23.68 23.36
CA GLY A 39 0.95 -22.95 22.29
C GLY A 39 2.00 -22.48 21.31
N ASN A 40 1.74 -22.82 20.04
CA ASN A 40 2.39 -22.34 18.82
C ASN A 40 3.30 -21.12 19.04
N ASN A 41 4.57 -21.37 19.33
CA ASN A 41 5.58 -20.32 19.46
C ASN A 41 5.91 -19.87 18.03
N ARG A 42 4.99 -19.08 17.44
CA ARG A 42 5.30 -18.29 16.24
C ARG A 42 6.60 -17.53 16.54
N PRO A 43 7.56 -17.49 15.62
CA PRO A 43 8.84 -16.87 15.89
C PRO A 43 8.63 -15.38 16.17
N ARG A 44 8.58 -15.00 17.45
CA ARG A 44 8.58 -13.62 17.97
C ARG A 44 9.89 -12.87 17.64
N GLY A 45 10.78 -13.46 16.85
CA GLY A 45 12.12 -12.94 16.59
C GLY A 45 12.15 -11.68 15.72
N LEU A 46 11.20 -11.53 14.78
CA LEU A 46 11.15 -10.35 13.91
C LEU A 46 10.42 -9.16 14.59
N ASP A 47 9.36 -9.44 15.35
CA ASP A 47 8.64 -8.42 16.12
C ASP A 47 9.43 -7.89 17.33
N ALA A 48 10.46 -8.63 17.78
CA ALA A 48 11.31 -8.26 18.92
C ALA A 48 12.61 -7.54 18.51
N LEU A 49 12.92 -7.47 17.21
CA LEU A 49 14.01 -6.65 16.70
C LEU A 49 13.46 -5.24 16.50
N ASP A 50 13.95 -4.27 17.29
CA ASP A 50 13.73 -2.86 16.99
C ASP A 50 14.49 -2.53 15.70
N THR A 51 13.79 -2.68 14.57
CA THR A 51 14.33 -2.46 13.23
C THR A 51 14.78 -1.02 13.05
N LEU A 52 14.25 -0.05 13.81
CA LEU A 52 14.71 1.33 13.76
C LEU A 52 16.08 1.50 14.43
N GLN A 53 16.37 0.70 15.45
CA GLN A 53 17.65 0.72 16.15
C GLN A 53 18.74 -0.05 15.39
N SER A 54 18.40 -1.16 14.71
CA SER A 54 19.35 -1.95 13.93
C SER A 54 19.51 -1.48 12.47
N TRP A 55 18.48 -0.86 11.89
CA TRP A 55 18.45 -0.35 10.51
C TRP A 55 18.01 1.12 10.50
N ALA A 56 18.89 2.01 10.96
CA ALA A 56 18.59 3.43 11.04
C ALA A 56 18.18 3.98 9.65
N PRO A 57 16.99 4.58 9.51
CA PRO A 57 16.51 5.07 8.22
C PRO A 57 17.28 6.31 7.79
N GLU A 58 17.61 6.38 6.51
CA GLU A 58 18.21 7.56 5.88
C GLU A 58 17.19 8.27 4.98
N ARG A 59 17.31 9.58 4.88
CA ARG A 59 16.50 10.39 3.97
C ARG A 59 16.92 10.14 2.51
N SER A 60 15.97 9.90 1.62
CA SER A 60 16.19 9.90 0.16
C SER A 60 15.47 11.07 -0.50
N ARG A 61 15.76 11.30 -1.79
CA ARG A 61 14.91 12.18 -2.61
C ARG A 61 13.56 11.51 -2.84
N ILE A 62 12.52 12.30 -3.08
CA ILE A 62 11.19 11.77 -3.37
C ILE A 62 11.05 11.39 -4.86
N LEU A 63 11.64 12.19 -5.75
CA LEU A 63 11.49 12.04 -7.20
C LEU A 63 12.76 11.56 -7.89
N THR A 64 12.59 10.68 -8.88
CA THR A 64 13.64 10.24 -9.80
C THR A 64 14.14 11.39 -10.69
N GLY A 65 15.23 11.20 -11.43
CA GLY A 65 15.75 12.20 -12.36
C GLY A 65 14.72 12.66 -13.40
N SER A 66 14.06 11.70 -14.04
CA SER A 66 13.03 11.93 -15.08
C SER A 66 11.79 12.63 -14.49
N GLU A 67 11.31 12.19 -13.34
CA GLU A 67 10.18 12.82 -12.63
C GLU A 67 10.47 14.28 -12.26
N ARG A 68 11.69 14.59 -11.79
CA ARG A 68 12.07 15.99 -11.48
C ARG A 68 12.06 16.88 -12.72
N GLN A 69 12.53 16.37 -13.85
CA GLN A 69 12.50 17.11 -15.11
C GLN A 69 11.05 17.33 -15.57
N ALA A 70 10.21 16.30 -15.52
CA ALA A 70 8.78 16.40 -15.83
C ALA A 70 8.07 17.42 -14.92
N PHE A 71 8.36 17.38 -13.62
CA PHE A 71 7.83 18.34 -12.65
C PHE A 71 8.25 19.78 -12.97
N ALA A 72 9.50 20.00 -13.37
CA ALA A 72 9.98 21.32 -13.78
C ALA A 72 9.30 21.82 -15.06
N VAL A 73 9.06 20.93 -16.04
CA VAL A 73 8.28 21.25 -17.24
C VAL A 73 6.87 21.68 -16.87
N LEU A 74 6.18 20.90 -16.02
CA LEU A 74 4.81 21.19 -15.61
C LEU A 74 4.70 22.52 -14.85
N ARG A 75 5.64 22.83 -13.96
CA ARG A 75 5.66 24.13 -13.25
C ARG A 75 5.78 25.32 -14.19
N LYS A 76 6.52 25.18 -15.29
CA LYS A 76 6.62 26.22 -16.33
C LYS A 76 5.39 26.25 -17.23
N ALA A 77 4.82 25.10 -17.54
CA ALA A 77 3.65 24.96 -18.42
C ALA A 77 2.36 25.47 -17.77
N LEU A 78 2.19 25.24 -16.46
CA LEU A 78 0.95 25.43 -15.73
C LEU A 78 1.17 26.22 -14.41
N PRO A 79 1.62 27.48 -14.47
CA PRO A 79 1.98 28.25 -13.28
C PRO A 79 0.79 28.48 -12.33
N GLU A 80 -0.44 28.52 -12.85
CA GLU A 80 -1.67 28.73 -12.08
C GLU A 80 -2.27 27.44 -11.49
N HIS A 81 -1.62 26.28 -11.70
CA HIS A 81 -2.11 24.99 -11.23
C HIS A 81 -1.27 24.47 -10.06
N MET A 82 -1.94 23.72 -9.18
CA MET A 82 -1.25 22.99 -8.12
C MET A 82 -0.69 21.70 -8.70
N ILE A 83 0.61 21.46 -8.50
CA ILE A 83 1.30 20.26 -8.98
C ILE A 83 1.78 19.48 -7.75
N LEU A 84 1.26 18.26 -7.61
CA LEU A 84 1.59 17.35 -6.51
C LEU A 84 2.30 16.13 -7.08
N ALA A 85 3.25 15.54 -6.36
CA ALA A 85 3.99 14.38 -6.83
C ALA A 85 3.87 13.21 -5.86
N GLN A 86 3.97 11.98 -6.39
CA GLN A 86 3.87 10.72 -5.64
C GLN A 86 2.57 10.64 -4.82
N VAL A 87 1.43 10.82 -5.49
CA VAL A 87 0.11 10.88 -4.83
C VAL A 87 -0.59 9.51 -4.90
N PRO A 88 -0.87 8.85 -3.77
CA PRO A 88 -1.63 7.60 -3.77
C PRO A 88 -3.03 7.77 -4.37
N LEU A 89 -3.44 6.86 -5.26
CA LEU A 89 -4.74 6.91 -5.94
C LEU A 89 -5.90 6.95 -4.94
N ALA A 90 -5.76 6.26 -3.82
CA ALA A 90 -6.73 6.27 -2.72
C ALA A 90 -7.03 7.67 -2.12
N ARG A 91 -6.17 8.67 -2.35
CA ARG A 91 -6.35 10.02 -1.81
C ARG A 91 -7.33 10.87 -2.61
N PHE A 92 -7.52 10.57 -3.89
CA PHE A 92 -8.39 11.35 -4.78
C PHE A 92 -9.45 10.51 -5.50
N LEU A 93 -9.40 9.18 -5.42
CA LEU A 93 -10.43 8.29 -5.94
C LEU A 93 -11.38 7.81 -4.84
N ARG A 94 -12.67 7.73 -5.18
CA ARG A 94 -13.71 7.14 -4.34
C ARG A 94 -14.46 6.06 -5.11
N VAL A 95 -14.85 5.01 -4.40
CA VAL A 95 -15.67 3.91 -4.94
C VAL A 95 -17.00 3.89 -4.20
N PRO A 96 -18.14 3.60 -4.88
CA PRO A 96 -19.43 3.48 -4.23
C PRO A 96 -19.40 2.49 -3.06
N THR A 97 -20.05 2.87 -1.95
CA THR A 97 -20.05 2.15 -0.66
C THR A 97 -20.75 0.79 -0.68
N ARG A 98 -21.37 0.40 -1.81
CA ARG A 98 -22.00 -0.91 -1.99
C ARG A 98 -21.00 -2.05 -2.12
N ASN A 99 -19.72 -1.74 -2.37
CA ASN A 99 -18.63 -2.70 -2.45
C ASN A 99 -17.71 -2.58 -1.23
N SER A 100 -16.95 -3.64 -0.95
CA SER A 100 -15.98 -3.65 0.15
C SER A 100 -14.85 -2.65 -0.10
N TYR A 101 -14.73 -1.63 0.76
CA TYR A 101 -13.62 -0.67 0.72
C TYR A 101 -12.27 -1.36 0.92
N ASN A 102 -12.22 -2.44 1.70
CA ASN A 102 -11.00 -3.24 1.91
C ASN A 102 -10.55 -3.92 0.62
N GLU A 103 -11.49 -4.45 -0.18
CA GLU A 103 -11.16 -5.05 -1.48
C GLU A 103 -10.69 -4.00 -2.48
N TRP A 104 -11.29 -2.80 -2.47
CA TRP A 104 -10.80 -1.67 -3.24
C TRP A 104 -9.36 -1.33 -2.85
N MET A 105 -9.08 -1.19 -1.54
CA MET A 105 -7.75 -0.81 -1.07
C MET A 105 -6.69 -1.86 -1.38
N ARG A 106 -7.04 -3.15 -1.40
CA ARG A 106 -6.13 -4.21 -1.87
C ARG A 106 -5.73 -4.06 -3.35
N ARG A 107 -6.57 -3.43 -4.18
CA ARG A 107 -6.34 -3.29 -5.63
C ARG A 107 -5.60 -2.01 -5.99
N VAL A 108 -5.86 -0.90 -5.29
CA VAL A 108 -5.30 0.42 -5.62
C VAL A 108 -4.43 1.05 -4.54
N GLY A 109 -4.35 0.45 -3.35
CA GLY A 109 -3.65 1.04 -2.21
C GLY A 109 -2.14 1.22 -2.41
N GLN A 110 -1.55 0.43 -3.31
CA GLN A 110 -0.14 0.52 -3.70
C GLN A 110 0.09 1.29 -5.01
N LEU A 111 -0.98 1.84 -5.60
CA LEU A 111 -0.87 2.68 -6.78
C LEU A 111 -0.70 4.14 -6.35
N CYS A 112 0.38 4.74 -6.82
CA CYS A 112 0.63 6.17 -6.74
C CYS A 112 0.71 6.72 -8.16
N ALA A 113 0.10 7.88 -8.34
CA ALA A 113 0.33 8.71 -9.51
C ALA A 113 1.66 9.42 -9.36
N ASP A 114 2.49 9.43 -10.40
CA ASP A 114 3.80 10.08 -10.35
C ASP A 114 3.65 11.59 -10.15
N ILE A 115 2.83 12.26 -10.97
CA ILE A 115 2.51 13.68 -10.84
C ILE A 115 1.01 13.93 -11.08
N LEU A 116 0.39 14.73 -10.22
CA LEU A 116 -1.00 15.15 -10.28
C LEU A 116 -1.08 16.66 -10.53
N VAL A 117 -1.86 17.04 -11.53
CA VAL A 117 -2.19 18.44 -11.84
C VAL A 117 -3.58 18.73 -11.29
N CYS A 118 -3.68 19.74 -10.43
CA CYS A 118 -4.93 20.17 -9.83
C CYS A 118 -5.21 21.65 -10.10
N ASN A 119 -6.48 22.02 -10.07
CA ASN A 119 -6.88 23.43 -10.07
C ASN A 119 -6.60 24.08 -8.69
N SER A 120 -6.94 25.36 -8.55
CA SER A 120 -6.76 26.12 -7.30
C SER A 120 -7.57 25.59 -6.11
N SER A 121 -8.62 24.80 -6.36
CA SER A 121 -9.47 24.14 -5.35
C SER A 121 -9.00 22.71 -5.02
N SER A 122 -7.83 22.30 -5.51
CA SER A 122 -7.30 20.92 -5.37
C SER A 122 -8.15 19.84 -6.06
N GLU A 123 -8.96 20.19 -7.05
CA GLU A 123 -9.63 19.20 -7.90
C GLU A 123 -8.69 18.73 -9.00
N VAL A 124 -8.70 17.42 -9.28
CA VAL A 124 -7.82 16.79 -10.26
C VAL A 124 -8.22 17.23 -11.67
N VAL A 125 -7.27 17.83 -12.37
CA VAL A 125 -7.38 18.19 -13.80
C VAL A 125 -6.80 17.06 -14.64
N ALA A 126 -5.61 16.57 -14.27
CA ALA A 126 -4.92 15.52 -15.00
C ALA A 126 -3.94 14.75 -14.12
N VAL A 127 -3.68 13.50 -14.50
CA VAL A 127 -2.59 12.65 -13.98
C VAL A 127 -1.52 12.55 -15.06
N ILE A 128 -0.25 12.71 -14.67
CA ILE A 128 0.91 12.53 -15.53
C ILE A 128 1.71 11.34 -15.01
N GLU A 129 1.92 10.36 -15.88
CA GLU A 129 2.68 9.15 -15.62
C GLU A 129 3.97 9.15 -16.42
N ILE A 130 5.10 8.94 -15.76
CA ILE A 130 6.43 8.95 -16.36
C ILE A 130 6.89 7.51 -16.51
N ARG A 131 6.85 7.00 -17.75
CA ARG A 131 7.17 5.59 -18.03
C ARG A 131 8.52 5.45 -18.70
N GLN A 132 9.25 4.43 -18.29
CA GLN A 132 10.42 3.92 -19.01
C GLN A 132 10.07 3.58 -20.45
N PRO A 133 11.02 3.62 -21.39
CA PRO A 133 10.81 3.12 -22.75
C PRO A 133 10.38 1.63 -22.75
N PRO A 134 9.61 1.16 -23.74
CA PRO A 134 9.06 -0.20 -23.71
C PRO A 134 10.13 -1.28 -23.70
N ALA A 135 11.33 -1.00 -24.22
CA ALA A 135 12.46 -1.92 -24.20
C ALA A 135 13.05 -2.15 -22.79
N GLN A 136 12.78 -1.26 -21.85
CA GLN A 136 13.28 -1.30 -20.47
C GLN A 136 12.17 -1.60 -19.45
N GLU A 137 10.93 -1.67 -19.91
CA GLU A 137 9.76 -1.86 -19.06
C GLU A 137 9.62 -3.34 -18.68
N SER A 138 9.54 -3.62 -17.38
CA SER A 138 9.32 -4.98 -16.88
C SER A 138 7.88 -5.43 -17.12
N GLU A 139 7.64 -6.74 -17.25
CA GLU A 139 6.28 -7.28 -17.42
C GLU A 139 5.34 -6.88 -16.28
N ARG A 140 5.90 -6.74 -15.06
CA ARG A 140 5.19 -6.25 -13.87
C ARG A 140 4.83 -4.77 -14.00
N GLY A 141 5.78 -3.94 -14.44
CA GLY A 141 5.55 -2.52 -14.73
C GLY A 141 4.41 -2.34 -15.73
N VAL A 142 4.42 -3.10 -16.83
CA VAL A 142 3.34 -3.09 -17.82
C VAL A 142 1.98 -3.43 -17.18
N LYS A 143 1.91 -4.48 -16.35
CA LYS A 143 0.68 -4.87 -15.64
C LYS A 143 0.20 -3.79 -14.66
N ARG A 144 1.13 -3.13 -13.94
CA ARG A 144 0.84 -2.01 -13.03
C ARG A 144 0.25 -0.82 -13.80
N HIS A 145 0.92 -0.40 -14.86
CA HIS A 145 0.46 0.70 -15.72
C HIS A 145 -0.91 0.37 -16.32
N ALA A 146 -1.12 -0.84 -16.85
CA ALA A 146 -2.42 -1.26 -17.37
C ALA A 146 -3.54 -1.28 -16.28
N ARG A 147 -3.19 -1.55 -15.01
CA ARG A 147 -4.13 -1.45 -13.89
C ARG A 147 -4.47 0.02 -13.60
N MET A 148 -3.47 0.88 -13.54
CA MET A 148 -3.66 2.32 -13.33
C MET A 148 -4.46 2.97 -14.46
N ASP A 149 -4.15 2.66 -15.71
CA ASP A 149 -4.85 3.16 -16.89
C ASP A 149 -6.35 2.86 -16.80
N ARG A 150 -6.70 1.61 -16.46
CA ARG A 150 -8.09 1.21 -16.27
C ARG A 150 -8.77 1.94 -15.14
N VAL A 151 -8.08 2.15 -14.02
CA VAL A 151 -8.64 2.83 -12.85
C VAL A 151 -8.90 4.31 -13.15
N LEU A 152 -7.92 5.01 -13.73
CA LEU A 152 -8.04 6.43 -14.06
C LEU A 152 -9.05 6.67 -15.18
N THR A 153 -9.08 5.81 -16.20
CA THR A 153 -10.09 5.83 -17.27
C THR A 153 -11.50 5.64 -16.69
N ALA A 154 -11.69 4.65 -15.82
CA ALA A 154 -12.98 4.40 -15.18
C ALA A 154 -13.43 5.55 -14.26
N ALA A 155 -12.47 6.32 -13.73
CA ALA A 155 -12.74 7.52 -12.93
C ALA A 155 -12.98 8.78 -13.78
N GLY A 156 -12.86 8.70 -15.12
CA GLY A 156 -13.00 9.85 -16.02
C GLY A 156 -11.89 10.89 -15.87
N ILE A 157 -10.72 10.49 -15.36
CA ILE A 157 -9.58 11.39 -15.14
C ILE A 157 -8.67 11.36 -16.36
N ALA A 158 -8.30 12.54 -16.86
CA ALA A 158 -7.35 12.67 -17.96
C ALA A 158 -5.97 12.14 -17.55
N LEU A 159 -5.49 11.12 -18.25
CA LEU A 159 -4.18 10.52 -18.06
C LEU A 159 -3.26 10.89 -19.22
N HIS A 160 -2.12 11.51 -18.93
CA HIS A 160 -1.05 11.74 -19.89
C HIS A 160 0.15 10.87 -19.55
N VAL A 161 0.55 10.04 -20.51
CA VAL A 161 1.73 9.18 -20.38
C VAL A 161 2.90 9.84 -21.07
N TRP A 162 3.94 10.17 -20.30
CA TRP A 162 5.20 10.70 -20.78
C TRP A 162 6.27 9.62 -20.75
N ARG A 163 7.25 9.74 -21.64
CA ARG A 163 8.40 8.84 -21.65
C ARG A 163 9.62 9.52 -21.05
N GLU A 164 10.40 8.77 -20.28
CA GLU A 164 11.61 9.30 -19.63
C GLU A 164 12.65 9.84 -20.60
N ASP A 165 12.75 9.26 -21.80
CA ASP A 165 13.70 9.66 -22.85
C ASP A 165 13.20 10.84 -23.69
N VAL A 166 11.90 11.14 -23.64
CA VAL A 166 11.27 12.20 -24.46
C VAL A 166 10.20 12.92 -23.64
N LEU A 167 10.64 13.91 -22.86
CA LEU A 167 9.75 14.82 -22.15
C LEU A 167 9.28 15.96 -23.07
N PRO A 168 8.01 16.39 -22.98
CA PRO A 168 7.50 17.49 -23.79
C PRO A 168 8.10 18.84 -23.40
N THR A 169 8.03 19.81 -24.31
CA THR A 169 8.30 21.21 -23.97
C THR A 169 7.17 21.78 -23.10
N PRO A 170 7.43 22.83 -22.29
CA PRO A 170 6.37 23.44 -21.49
C PRO A 170 5.15 23.90 -22.29
N ALA A 171 5.36 24.42 -23.51
CA ALA A 171 4.27 24.84 -24.39
C ALA A 171 3.41 23.64 -24.85
N ALA A 172 4.06 22.55 -25.30
CA ALA A 172 3.36 21.33 -25.72
C ALA A 172 2.62 20.65 -24.56
N ALA A 173 3.24 20.61 -23.37
CA ALA A 173 2.60 20.10 -22.16
C ALA A 173 1.33 20.90 -21.80
N ARG A 174 1.41 22.24 -21.86
CA ARG A 174 0.26 23.12 -21.59
C ARG A 174 -0.87 22.89 -22.59
N GLU A 175 -0.55 22.81 -23.88
CA GLU A 175 -1.54 22.56 -24.94
C GLU A 175 -2.21 21.20 -24.76
N ALA A 176 -1.43 20.14 -24.50
CA ALA A 176 -1.97 18.79 -24.32
C ALA A 176 -2.93 18.71 -23.12
N ILE A 177 -2.56 19.33 -21.99
CA ILE A 177 -3.34 19.23 -20.74
C ILE A 177 -4.58 20.14 -20.78
N LEU A 178 -4.41 21.41 -21.15
CA LEU A 178 -5.53 22.38 -21.14
C LEU A 178 -6.39 22.30 -22.39
N GLY A 179 -5.82 21.93 -23.54
CA GLY A 179 -6.56 21.73 -24.78
C GLY A 179 -7.51 20.53 -24.72
N ALA A 180 -7.09 19.45 -24.04
CA ALA A 180 -7.95 18.31 -23.76
C ALA A 180 -9.10 18.67 -22.79
N ALA A 181 -8.80 19.47 -21.76
CA ALA A 181 -9.80 19.92 -20.79
C ALA A 181 -10.90 20.80 -21.43
N ALA A 182 -10.56 21.61 -22.44
CA ALA A 182 -11.53 22.44 -23.16
C ALA A 182 -12.53 21.64 -24.02
N GLY A 183 -12.19 20.41 -24.42
CA GLY A 183 -13.07 19.52 -25.20
C GLY A 183 -14.08 18.74 -24.36
N LEU A 184 -13.83 18.61 -23.05
CA LEU A 184 -14.71 17.91 -22.10
C LEU A 184 -15.66 18.94 -21.46
N SER A 185 -16.82 19.14 -22.08
CA SER A 185 -17.86 20.00 -21.49
C SER A 185 -18.35 19.43 -20.15
N PRO A 186 -18.68 20.26 -19.12
CA PRO A 186 -19.13 19.81 -17.79
C PRO A 186 -20.58 19.26 -17.76
N HIS A 187 -20.95 18.38 -18.67
CA HIS A 187 -22.27 17.74 -18.66
C HIS A 187 -22.09 16.23 -18.51
N GLU A 188 -22.85 15.63 -17.58
CA GLU A 188 -22.90 14.19 -17.24
C GLU A 188 -22.08 13.68 -16.04
N ILE A 189 -22.08 14.43 -14.93
CA ILE A 189 -22.12 13.78 -13.60
C ILE A 189 -23.41 14.22 -12.89
N SER A 190 -24.50 13.51 -13.20
CA SER A 190 -25.72 13.57 -12.43
C SER A 190 -25.61 12.60 -11.25
N GLY A 191 -25.41 13.15 -10.05
CA GLY A 191 -25.23 12.41 -8.81
C GLY A 191 -25.52 13.28 -7.59
N GLY A 192 -26.76 13.76 -7.50
CA GLY A 192 -27.47 14.25 -6.31
C GLY A 192 -26.66 14.81 -5.14
N GLY A 193 -26.59 16.14 -5.08
CA GLY A 193 -26.20 16.87 -3.87
C GLY A 193 -26.39 18.38 -4.08
N GLN A 194 -27.59 18.90 -3.80
CA GLN A 194 -27.85 20.33 -3.85
C GLN A 194 -26.93 21.06 -2.86
N ALA A 195 -26.14 22.02 -3.37
CA ALA A 195 -25.59 23.10 -2.57
C ALA A 195 -25.94 24.43 -3.26
N ARG A 196 -26.64 25.29 -2.52
CA ARG A 196 -27.11 26.61 -2.97
C ARG A 196 -25.94 27.55 -3.24
N PRO A 197 -26.07 28.52 -4.16
CA PRO A 197 -25.03 29.52 -4.39
C PRO A 197 -25.04 30.55 -3.25
N PHE A 198 -23.94 30.65 -2.51
CA PHE A 198 -23.67 31.85 -1.72
C PHE A 198 -22.93 32.84 -2.61
N GLY A 199 -23.58 33.97 -2.84
CA GLY A 199 -23.04 35.07 -3.61
C GLY A 199 -22.07 35.94 -2.82
N MET A 200 -21.12 36.46 -3.60
CA MET A 200 -20.47 37.77 -3.52
C MET A 200 -19.22 37.97 -2.64
N ALA A 201 -18.15 38.27 -3.39
CA ALA A 201 -17.27 39.45 -3.27
C ALA A 201 -16.18 39.45 -2.18
N GLY A 202 -14.93 39.34 -2.65
CA GLY A 202 -13.73 39.70 -1.92
C GLY A 202 -12.50 39.75 -2.85
N ALA A 203 -12.07 40.98 -3.14
CA ALA A 203 -10.83 41.51 -3.76
C ALA A 203 -9.66 40.59 -4.19
N PRO A 204 -8.88 40.98 -5.22
CA PRO A 204 -7.74 40.21 -5.69
C PRO A 204 -6.61 40.25 -4.66
N LEU A 205 -6.21 39.08 -4.14
CA LEU A 205 -4.95 38.92 -3.45
C LEU A 205 -3.84 38.95 -4.51
N ALA A 206 -3.05 40.03 -4.46
CA ALA A 206 -1.88 40.23 -5.30
C ALA A 206 -0.98 38.98 -5.26
N ALA A 207 -0.66 38.48 -6.45
CA ALA A 207 0.35 37.46 -6.65
C ALA A 207 1.69 37.98 -6.10
N SER A 208 2.04 37.56 -4.89
CA SER A 208 3.41 37.65 -4.43
C SER A 208 4.21 36.64 -5.26
N ALA A 209 4.83 37.16 -6.32
CA ALA A 209 5.88 36.50 -7.07
C ALA A 209 6.95 36.05 -6.06
N LEU A 210 7.00 34.75 -5.80
CA LEU A 210 8.19 34.13 -5.23
C LEU A 210 9.33 34.39 -6.23
N PRO A 211 10.44 35.01 -5.82
CA PRO A 211 11.58 35.17 -6.70
C PRO A 211 12.01 33.78 -7.19
N LEU A 212 11.95 33.59 -8.50
CA LEU A 212 12.64 32.51 -9.19
C LEU A 212 14.10 32.59 -8.77
N LEU A 213 14.54 31.64 -7.95
CA LEU A 213 15.95 31.33 -7.76
C LEU A 213 16.45 30.68 -9.06
N GLU A 214 16.65 31.52 -10.07
CA GLU A 214 17.59 31.29 -11.16
C GLU A 214 18.91 31.88 -10.70
N ASP A 215 19.76 31.05 -10.09
CA ASP A 215 21.21 31.14 -10.25
C ASP A 215 21.84 29.89 -9.62
N ASP A 216 22.72 29.26 -10.40
CA ASP A 216 23.65 28.19 -10.06
C ASP A 216 23.08 26.90 -9.47
N LEU A 217 22.70 25.97 -10.36
CA LEU A 217 22.85 24.54 -10.07
C LEU A 217 24.34 24.21 -10.18
N PRO A 218 25.09 24.04 -9.08
CA PRO A 218 26.47 23.57 -9.18
C PRO A 218 26.47 22.20 -9.85
N GLU A 219 27.32 22.06 -10.87
CA GLU A 219 27.71 20.81 -11.49
C GLU A 219 27.97 19.77 -10.38
N ALA A 220 27.30 18.63 -10.50
CA ALA A 220 27.14 17.63 -9.45
C ALA A 220 28.48 17.10 -8.95
N THR A 221 29.06 17.81 -7.98
CA THR A 221 30.17 17.29 -7.20
C THR A 221 29.57 16.33 -6.19
N GLU A 222 29.87 15.05 -6.37
CA GLU A 222 29.42 13.93 -5.54
C GLU A 222 29.83 14.12 -4.08
N LEU A 223 29.03 14.88 -3.33
CA LEU A 223 29.15 15.00 -1.88
C LEU A 223 27.97 14.27 -1.24
N HIS A 224 28.27 13.09 -0.69
CA HIS A 224 27.49 12.34 0.30
C HIS A 224 26.06 11.90 -0.11
N GLY A 225 25.97 10.69 -0.68
CA GLY A 225 24.87 9.76 -0.38
C GLY A 225 23.48 10.08 -0.94
N HIS A 226 23.34 10.96 -1.92
CA HIS A 226 22.04 11.18 -2.59
C HIS A 226 21.72 10.04 -3.56
N ARG A 227 21.42 8.84 -3.04
CA ARG A 227 20.85 7.75 -3.84
C ARG A 227 19.57 8.25 -4.53
N GLU A 228 19.49 7.99 -5.83
CA GLU A 228 18.25 8.15 -6.56
C GLU A 228 17.17 7.31 -5.87
N PRO A 229 15.94 7.84 -5.69
CA PRO A 229 14.89 7.04 -5.11
C PRO A 229 14.62 5.84 -6.00
N PRO A 230 14.13 4.74 -5.40
CA PRO A 230 13.62 3.64 -6.19
C PRO A 230 12.52 4.17 -7.14
N PRO A 231 12.45 3.66 -8.38
CA PRO A 231 11.37 4.02 -9.29
C PRO A 231 10.02 3.59 -8.70
N SER A 232 8.92 4.20 -9.16
CA SER A 232 7.56 3.89 -8.67
C SER A 232 7.16 2.40 -8.87
N THR A 233 7.84 1.70 -9.79
CA THR A 233 7.72 0.25 -10.04
C THR A 233 8.43 -0.64 -9.01
N TRP A 234 9.33 -0.10 -8.18
CA TRP A 234 10.14 -0.87 -7.22
C TRP A 234 9.30 -1.53 -6.12
N PHE A 235 8.25 -0.86 -5.62
CA PHE A 235 7.40 -1.43 -4.57
C PHE A 235 6.67 -2.69 -5.03
N ASP A 236 6.37 -2.82 -6.34
CA ASP A 236 5.75 -4.03 -6.89
C ASP A 236 6.71 -5.23 -6.95
N ASP A 237 8.03 -4.99 -7.01
CA ASP A 237 9.01 -6.08 -7.01
C ASP A 237 9.07 -6.83 -5.68
N LEU A 238 8.73 -6.15 -4.59
CA LEU A 238 8.66 -6.73 -3.25
C LEU A 238 7.42 -7.64 -3.09
N ASP A 239 6.27 -7.24 -3.61
CA ASP A 239 5.02 -8.02 -3.52
C ASP A 239 5.13 -9.38 -4.24
N GLY A 240 5.86 -9.42 -5.37
CA GLY A 240 6.10 -10.67 -6.11
C GLY A 240 6.86 -11.71 -5.28
N ALA A 241 7.78 -11.28 -4.42
CA ALA A 241 8.57 -12.16 -3.56
C ALA A 241 7.78 -12.73 -2.39
N GLU A 242 6.73 -12.03 -1.91
CA GLU A 242 5.84 -12.56 -0.88
C GLU A 242 4.84 -13.57 -1.44
N THR A 243 4.35 -13.37 -2.67
CA THR A 243 3.44 -14.33 -3.32
C THR A 243 4.10 -15.64 -3.76
N ASP A 244 5.42 -15.67 -3.91
CA ASP A 244 6.18 -16.86 -4.32
C ASP A 244 6.67 -17.72 -3.13
N ARG A 245 6.33 -17.31 -1.89
CA ARG A 245 6.41 -18.20 -0.74
C ARG A 245 5.26 -19.21 -0.84
N ALA A 246 5.52 -20.31 -1.53
CA ALA A 246 4.64 -21.46 -1.59
C ALA A 246 4.06 -21.79 -0.20
N PRO A 247 2.76 -22.13 -0.08
CA PRO A 247 2.23 -22.69 1.14
C PRO A 247 3.06 -23.91 1.52
N LEU A 248 3.57 -23.94 2.75
CA LEU A 248 4.19 -25.14 3.31
C LEU A 248 3.22 -26.31 3.10
N GLU A 249 3.64 -27.30 2.32
CA GLU A 249 2.87 -28.50 2.01
C GLU A 249 2.29 -29.07 3.30
N GLU A 250 0.96 -29.06 3.39
CA GLU A 250 0.23 -29.71 4.46
C GLU A 250 0.37 -31.22 4.23
N ASP A 251 1.11 -31.89 5.12
CA ASP A 251 1.32 -33.34 5.13
C ASP A 251 0.01 -34.10 4.88
N ALA A 252 -0.14 -34.63 3.66
CA ALA A 252 -1.16 -35.59 3.31
C ALA A 252 -0.86 -36.92 4.01
N LYS A 253 -1.45 -37.14 5.20
CA LYS A 253 -1.56 -38.46 5.82
C LYS A 253 -2.90 -39.10 5.46
N SER A 254 -2.79 -40.08 4.57
CA SER A 254 -3.28 -41.46 4.74
C SER A 254 -4.72 -41.67 5.22
N VAL A 255 -5.58 -42.14 4.30
CA VAL A 255 -6.64 -43.13 4.60
C VAL A 255 -6.39 -44.35 3.73
#